data_AF-A0A843DYL5-F1
#
_entry.id   AF-A0A843DYL5-F1
#
_cell.length_a   1.000
_cell.length_b   1.000
_cell.length_c   1.000
_cell.angle_alpha   90.00
_cell.angle_beta   90.00
_cell.angle_gamma   90.00
#
_symmetry.space_group_name_H-M   'P 1'
#
loop_
_entity.id
_entity.type
_entity.pdbx_description
1 polymer ?
#
loop_
_entity_poly.entity_id
_entity_poly.type
_entity_poly.pdbx_seq_one_letter_code
_entity_poly.pdbx_strand_id
1 'polypeptide(L)'
;MTDIDELLSIIENPTRRRILEYLTREPSYPLQLSKELGVSQQAVMKNLALMEQTGMLMSYPEESSMGPTRTVYVPNRQFTLMIDLHDNMFTARLISSGGKDEKETDISDTEKAVEQLKELDS
;
A
#
# COMPACT_ATOMS: atom_id res chain seq x y z
N MET A 1 12.89 -2.46 6.17
CA MET A 1 12.09 -1.90 5.06
C MET A 1 11.24 -0.81 5.67
N THR A 2 11.25 0.36 5.05
CA THR A 2 10.42 1.48 5.49
C THR A 2 8.96 1.25 5.04
N ASP A 3 7.98 1.85 5.71
CA ASP A 3 6.56 1.76 5.30
C ASP A 3 6.35 2.18 3.83
N ILE A 4 7.18 3.10 3.34
CA ILE A 4 7.18 3.55 1.95
C ILE A 4 7.69 2.49 0.97
N ASP A 5 8.70 1.69 1.32
CA ASP A 5 9.21 0.61 0.45
C ASP A 5 8.15 -0.47 0.24
N GLU A 6 7.46 -0.86 1.32
CA GLU A 6 6.38 -1.85 1.26
C GLU A 6 5.22 -1.33 0.41
N LEU A 7 4.80 -0.08 0.64
CA LEU A 7 3.76 0.55 -0.16
C LEU A 7 4.14 0.62 -1.65
N LEU A 8 5.35 1.07 -1.97
CA LEU A 8 5.86 1.15 -3.33
C LEU A 8 5.82 -0.22 -4.00
N SER A 9 6.24 -1.28 -3.29
CA SER A 9 6.17 -2.66 -3.78
C SER A 9 4.73 -3.09 -4.10
N ILE A 10 3.72 -2.59 -3.38
CA ILE A 10 2.31 -2.89 -3.68
C ILE A 10 1.85 -2.12 -4.92
N ILE A 11 2.11 -0.82 -4.99
CA ILE A 11 1.56 0.02 -6.06
C ILE A 11 2.33 -0.07 -7.39
N GLU A 12 3.56 -0.62 -7.40
CA GLU A 12 4.35 -0.80 -8.63
C GLU A 12 3.58 -1.59 -9.70
N ASN A 13 2.78 -2.58 -9.28
CA ASN A 13 2.08 -3.45 -10.21
C ASN A 13 0.79 -2.78 -10.71
N PRO A 14 0.61 -2.63 -12.03
CA PRO A 14 -0.57 -1.97 -12.59
C PRO A 14 -1.87 -2.71 -12.30
N THR A 15 -1.85 -4.05 -12.17
CA THR A 15 -3.03 -4.83 -11.79
C THR A 15 -3.46 -4.52 -10.37
N ARG A 16 -2.51 -4.40 -9.43
CA ARG A 16 -2.81 -4.01 -8.04
C ARG A 16 -3.42 -2.63 -7.97
N ARG A 17 -2.88 -1.66 -8.71
CA ARG A 17 -3.47 -0.31 -8.81
C ARG A 17 -4.90 -0.32 -9.35
N ARG A 18 -5.19 -1.11 -10.39
CA ARG A 18 -6.55 -1.25 -10.95
C ARG A 18 -7.51 -1.92 -9.98
N ILE A 19 -7.06 -2.94 -9.25
CA ILE A 19 -7.86 -3.58 -8.19
C ILE A 19 -8.17 -2.58 -7.08
N LEU A 20 -7.17 -1.85 -6.57
CA LEU A 20 -7.37 -0.84 -5.54
C LEU A 20 -8.34 0.25 -6.02
N GLU A 21 -8.16 0.77 -7.24
CA GLU A 21 -9.08 1.74 -7.84
C GLU A 21 -10.52 1.23 -7.85
N TYR A 22 -10.75 -0.02 -8.30
CA TYR A 22 -12.08 -0.62 -8.29
C TYR A 22 -12.65 -0.70 -6.87
N LEU A 23 -11.87 -1.26 -5.94
CA LEU A 23 -12.29 -1.51 -4.55
C LEU A 23 -12.55 -0.23 -3.74
N THR A 24 -12.01 0.92 -4.16
CA THR A 24 -12.40 2.22 -3.56
C THR A 24 -13.84 2.64 -3.88
N ARG A 25 -14.44 2.07 -4.94
CA ARG A 25 -15.80 2.39 -5.38
C ARG A 25 -16.81 1.35 -4.90
N GLU A 26 -16.43 0.07 -4.93
CA GLU A 26 -17.32 -1.04 -4.65
C GLU A 26 -16.56 -2.22 -4.00
N PRO A 27 -16.97 -2.70 -2.82
CA PRO A 27 -16.51 -3.98 -2.27
C PRO A 27 -16.76 -5.11 -3.26
N SER A 28 -15.81 -6.00 -3.47
CA SER A 28 -15.97 -7.03 -4.49
C SER A 28 -15.26 -8.34 -4.20
N TYR A 29 -15.84 -9.41 -4.73
CA TYR A 29 -15.26 -10.76 -4.70
C TYR A 29 -14.39 -11.02 -5.95
N PRO A 30 -13.44 -11.97 -5.89
CA PRO A 30 -12.41 -12.14 -6.92
C PRO A 30 -12.92 -12.37 -8.35
N LEU A 31 -14.04 -13.07 -8.51
CA LEU A 31 -14.63 -13.35 -9.83
C LEU A 31 -15.23 -12.09 -10.47
N GLN A 32 -15.80 -11.17 -9.68
CA GLN A 32 -16.28 -9.88 -10.19
C GLN A 32 -15.11 -9.03 -10.69
N LEU A 33 -14.08 -8.87 -9.86
CA LEU A 33 -12.85 -8.16 -10.24
C LEU A 33 -12.19 -8.75 -11.50
N SER A 34 -12.16 -10.07 -11.63
CA SER A 34 -11.62 -10.74 -12.82
C SER A 34 -12.36 -10.34 -14.11
N LYS A 35 -13.70 -10.31 -14.05
CA LYS A 35 -14.55 -9.92 -15.18
C LYS A 35 -14.39 -8.45 -15.53
N GLU A 36 -14.49 -7.57 -14.53
CA GLU A 36 -14.44 -6.11 -14.73
C GLU A 36 -13.05 -5.63 -15.19
N LEU A 37 -11.98 -6.23 -14.68
CA LEU A 37 -10.62 -5.79 -15.01
C LEU A 37 -10.04 -6.49 -16.25
N GLY A 38 -10.69 -7.54 -16.76
CA GLY A 38 -10.17 -8.36 -17.86
C GLY A 38 -8.88 -9.10 -17.49
N VAL A 39 -8.74 -9.47 -16.22
CA VAL A 39 -7.57 -10.16 -15.65
C VAL A 39 -7.99 -11.55 -15.21
N SER A 40 -7.12 -12.56 -15.37
CA SER A 40 -7.45 -13.92 -14.94
C SER A 40 -7.76 -13.98 -13.44
N GLN A 41 -8.75 -14.79 -13.06
CA GLN A 41 -9.14 -14.93 -11.66
C GLN A 41 -7.97 -15.36 -10.77
N GLN A 42 -7.09 -16.23 -11.26
CA GLN A 42 -5.89 -16.64 -10.53
C GLN A 42 -4.94 -15.47 -10.26
N ALA A 43 -4.73 -14.59 -11.25
CA ALA A 43 -3.91 -13.40 -11.07
C ALA A 43 -4.54 -12.40 -10.10
N VAL A 44 -5.87 -12.23 -10.15
CA VAL A 44 -6.61 -11.42 -9.17
C VAL A 44 -6.42 -11.98 -7.76
N MET A 45 -6.67 -13.28 -7.56
CA MET A 45 -6.50 -13.96 -6.26
C MET A 45 -5.10 -13.78 -5.69
N LYS A 46 -4.06 -13.96 -6.51
CA LYS A 46 -2.66 -13.78 -6.07
C LYS A 46 -2.39 -12.36 -5.60
N ASN A 47 -2.90 -11.35 -6.31
CA ASN A 47 -2.71 -9.96 -5.92
C ASN A 47 -3.52 -9.59 -4.68
N LEU A 48 -4.75 -10.08 -4.54
CA LEU A 48 -5.58 -9.88 -3.35
C LEU A 48 -4.92 -10.48 -2.10
N ALA A 49 -4.45 -11.72 -2.17
CA ALA A 49 -3.78 -12.39 -1.06
C ALA A 49 -2.51 -11.64 -0.62
N LEU A 50 -1.70 -11.16 -1.58
CA LEU A 50 -0.52 -10.37 -1.27
C LEU A 50 -0.90 -9.06 -0.56
N MET A 51 -1.88 -8.32 -1.09
CA MET A 51 -2.29 -7.03 -0.52
C MET A 51 -3.02 -7.17 0.83
N GLU A 52 -3.70 -8.29 1.06
CA GLU A 52 -4.28 -8.63 2.36
C GLU A 52 -3.20 -8.96 3.40
N GLN A 53 -2.16 -9.72 2.99
CA GLN A 53 -1.03 -10.03 3.87
C GLN A 53 -0.27 -8.78 4.33
N THR A 54 -0.17 -7.76 3.48
CA THR A 54 0.46 -6.45 3.81
C THR A 54 -0.50 -5.49 4.52
N GLY A 55 -1.72 -5.95 4.86
CA GLY A 55 -2.75 -5.13 5.52
C GLY A 55 -3.31 -4.00 4.66
N MET A 56 -3.01 -3.95 3.35
CA MET A 56 -3.54 -2.96 2.42
C MET A 56 -5.03 -3.21 2.15
N LEU A 57 -5.43 -4.48 2.10
CA LEU A 57 -6.81 -4.91 2.00
C LEU A 57 -7.20 -5.69 3.27
N MET A 58 -8.50 -5.76 3.51
CA MET A 58 -9.12 -6.72 4.41
C MET A 58 -10.22 -7.48 3.66
N SER A 59 -10.52 -8.70 4.11
CA SER A 59 -11.65 -9.47 3.60
C SER A 59 -12.67 -9.82 4.68
N TYR A 60 -13.91 -10.05 4.25
CA TYR A 60 -14.97 -10.56 5.11
C TYR A 60 -15.89 -11.50 4.33
N PRO A 61 -16.55 -12.46 5.02
CA PRO A 61 -17.57 -13.29 4.42
C PRO A 61 -18.86 -12.49 4.20
N GLU A 62 -19.43 -12.60 3.02
CA GLU A 62 -20.74 -12.03 2.68
C GLU A 62 -21.69 -13.17 2.26
N GLU A 63 -22.86 -13.21 2.90
CA GLU A 63 -23.88 -14.21 2.57
C GLU A 63 -24.47 -13.95 1.19
N SER A 64 -24.51 -14.99 0.38
CA SER A 64 -25.14 -14.94 -0.94
C SER A 64 -26.59 -15.40 -0.81
N SER A 65 -27.53 -14.62 -1.37
CA SER A 65 -28.96 -14.97 -1.39
C SER A 65 -29.25 -16.29 -2.12
N MET A 66 -28.42 -16.67 -3.08
CA MET A 66 -28.56 -17.88 -3.90
C MET A 66 -27.19 -18.52 -4.18
N GLY A 67 -26.48 -18.96 -3.14
CA GLY A 67 -25.19 -19.66 -3.33
C GLY A 67 -24.31 -19.71 -2.09
N PRO A 68 -23.07 -20.23 -2.22
CA PRO A 68 -22.11 -20.24 -1.12
C PRO A 68 -21.70 -18.82 -0.72
N THR A 69 -21.34 -18.65 0.55
CA THR A 69 -20.75 -17.43 1.10
C THR A 69 -19.57 -16.97 0.25
N ARG A 70 -19.52 -15.67 -0.06
CA ARG A 70 -18.45 -15.08 -0.87
C ARG A 70 -17.48 -14.33 0.03
N THR A 71 -16.19 -14.46 -0.25
CA THR A 71 -15.18 -13.58 0.36
C THR A 71 -15.12 -12.28 -0.42
N VAL A 72 -15.44 -11.18 0.24
CA VAL A 72 -15.44 -9.83 -0.32
C VAL A 72 -14.23 -9.08 0.23
N TYR A 73 -13.59 -8.28 -0.62
CA TYR A 73 -12.39 -7.50 -0.29
C TYR A 73 -12.71 -6.01 -0.27
N VAL A 74 -12.07 -5.27 0.65
CA VAL A 74 -12.14 -3.80 0.75
C VAL A 74 -10.79 -3.20 1.14
N PRO A 75 -10.51 -1.93 0.80
CA PRO A 75 -9.31 -1.22 1.25
C PRO A 75 -9.30 -1.07 2.78
N ASN A 76 -8.13 -1.29 3.39
CA ASN A 76 -7.95 -1.24 4.85
C ASN A 76 -6.96 -0.14 5.30
N ARG A 77 -6.27 0.53 4.36
CA ARG A 77 -5.37 1.65 4.64
C ARG A 77 -5.72 2.87 3.80
N GLN A 78 -5.51 4.05 4.36
CA GLN A 78 -5.65 5.34 3.68
C GLN A 78 -4.34 6.10 3.77
N PHE A 79 -3.77 6.47 2.63
CA PHE A 79 -2.49 7.18 2.57
C PHE A 79 -2.43 8.11 1.36
N THR A 80 -1.53 9.08 1.42
CA THR A 80 -1.08 9.90 0.31
C THR A 80 0.43 9.72 0.16
N LEU A 81 0.88 9.44 -1.06
CA LEU A 81 2.29 9.36 -1.40
C LEU A 81 2.65 10.57 -2.27
N MET A 82 3.57 11.40 -1.79
CA MET A 82 4.09 12.55 -2.52
C MET A 82 5.53 12.25 -2.94
N ILE A 83 5.79 12.27 -4.25
CA ILE A 83 7.13 12.07 -4.82
C ILE A 83 7.49 13.32 -5.59
N ASP A 84 8.54 14.01 -5.14
CA ASP A 84 9.07 15.18 -5.80
C ASP A 84 10.43 14.85 -6.43
N LEU A 85 10.58 15.15 -7.72
CA LEU A 85 11.80 14.92 -8.50
C LEU A 85 12.19 16.21 -9.23
N HIS A 86 13.41 16.66 -8.98
CA HIS A 86 13.98 17.93 -9.46
C HIS A 86 15.48 17.72 -9.72
N ASP A 87 16.11 18.66 -10.44
CA ASP A 87 17.47 18.53 -10.96
C ASP A 87 18.54 18.12 -9.92
N ASN A 88 18.33 18.41 -8.63
CA ASN A 88 19.24 18.03 -7.53
C ASN A 88 18.54 17.47 -6.27
N MET A 89 17.27 17.07 -6.36
CA MET A 89 16.52 16.62 -5.18
C MET A 89 15.54 15.50 -5.52
N PHE A 90 15.49 14.48 -4.67
CA PHE A 90 14.47 13.42 -4.68
C PHE A 90 13.90 13.29 -3.27
N THR A 91 12.59 13.48 -3.14
CA THR A 91 11.88 13.32 -1.86
C THR A 91 10.66 12.45 -2.06
N ALA A 92 10.47 11.47 -1.18
CA ALA A 92 9.31 10.61 -1.15
C ALA A 92 8.72 10.65 0.26
N ARG A 93 7.49 11.16 0.38
CA ARG A 93 6.80 11.35 1.67
C ARG A 93 5.50 10.55 1.69
N LEU A 94 5.32 9.78 2.74
CA LEU A 94 4.09 9.07 3.04
C LEU A 94 3.30 9.85 4.09
N ILE A 95 2.02 10.14 3.81
CA ILE A 95 1.10 10.80 4.72
C ILE A 95 -0.06 9.84 4.95
N SER A 96 -0.13 9.21 6.13
CA SER A 96 -1.19 8.26 6.48
C SER A 96 -2.36 8.98 7.18
N SER A 97 -3.58 8.72 6.75
CA SER A 97 -4.81 9.28 7.36
C SER A 97 -5.41 8.26 8.32
N GLY A 98 -4.86 8.17 9.54
CA GLY A 98 -5.32 7.25 10.57
C GLY A 98 -4.33 7.22 11.73
N GLY A 99 -4.75 7.68 12.90
CA GLY A 99 -3.87 8.05 14.00
C GLY A 99 -3.04 6.92 14.63
N LYS A 100 -1.84 7.33 15.04
CA LYS A 100 -0.76 6.68 15.78
C LYS A 100 0.32 5.99 14.94
N ASP A 101 1.51 6.53 15.15
CA ASP A 101 2.85 6.04 14.81
C ASP A 101 3.33 6.25 13.38
N GLU A 102 3.87 7.44 13.10
CA GLU A 102 5.22 7.55 12.54
C GLU A 102 5.93 8.71 13.25
N LYS A 103 6.97 8.37 14.02
CA LYS A 103 7.91 9.34 14.57
C LYS A 103 8.44 10.17 13.41
N GLU A 104 8.34 11.49 13.53
CA GLU A 104 9.30 12.38 12.87
C GLU A 104 10.68 11.79 13.13
N THR A 105 11.35 11.34 12.07
CA THR A 105 12.81 11.28 12.13
C THR A 105 13.23 12.73 12.18
N ASP A 106 13.36 13.21 13.42
CA ASP A 106 13.81 14.55 13.71
C ASP A 106 15.17 14.71 13.03
N ILE A 107 15.28 15.75 12.22
CA ILE A 107 16.49 16.09 11.46
C ILE A 107 17.68 16.28 12.44
N SER A 108 17.38 16.53 13.73
CA SER A 108 18.37 16.56 14.81
C SER A 108 19.14 15.24 15.01
N ASP A 109 18.56 14.08 14.66
CA ASP A 109 19.25 12.78 14.73
C ASP A 109 20.21 12.59 13.56
N THR A 110 19.92 13.20 12.41
CA THR A 110 20.82 13.18 11.24
C THR A 110 22.01 14.12 11.45
N GLU A 111 21.80 15.29 12.06
CA GLU A 111 22.88 16.23 12.40
C GLU A 111 23.87 15.64 13.42
N LYS A 112 23.37 14.92 14.44
CA LYS A 112 24.23 14.23 15.41
C LYS A 112 25.05 13.10 14.79
N ALA A 113 24.47 12.35 13.85
CA ALA A 113 25.18 11.28 13.15
C ALA A 113 26.29 11.84 12.24
N VAL A 114 26.05 12.99 11.61
CA VAL A 114 27.05 13.68 10.78
C VAL A 114 28.19 14.26 11.63
N GLU A 115 27.90 14.77 12.83
CA GLU A 115 28.93 15.30 13.72
C GLU A 115 29.86 14.21 14.26
N GLN A 116 29.32 13.02 14.60
CA GLN A 116 30.12 11.87 15.05
C GLN A 116 31.05 11.31 13.96
N LEU A 117 30.69 11.43 12.68
CA LEU A 117 31.56 11.00 11.58
C LEU A 117 32.75 11.95 11.37
N LYS A 118 32.59 13.24 11.67
CA LYS A 118 33.69 14.22 11.57
C LYS A 118 34.74 14.05 12.67
N GLU A 119 34.36 13.54 13.84
CA GLU A 119 35.29 13.27 14.96
C GLU A 119 36.17 12.03 14.73
N LEU A 120 35.83 11.17 13.79
CA LEU A 120 36.61 9.95 13.46
C LEU A 120 37.68 10.18 12.37
N ASP A 121 37.57 11.27 11.61
CA ASP A 121 38.51 11.66 10.55
C ASP A 121 39.50 12.78 10.99
N SER A 122 39.56 13.10 12.30
CA SER A 122 40.49 14.08 12.89
C SER A 122 41.62 13.44 13.70
#